data_AF-A0A9D4JTZ7-F1
#
_entry.id   AF-A0A9D4JTZ7-F1
#
_cell.length_a   1.000
_cell.length_b   1.000
_cell.length_c   1.000
_cell.angle_alpha   90.00
_cell.angle_beta   90.00
_cell.angle_gamma   90.00
#
_symmetry.space_group_name_H-M   'P 1'
#
loop_
_entity.id
_entity.type
_entity.pdbx_description
1 polymer ?
#
loop_
_entity_poly.entity_id
_entity_poly.type
_entity_poly.pdbx_seq_one_letter_code
_entity_poly.pdbx_strand_id
1 'polypeptide(L)'
;MNAIFFQNAEAIALGVPHEIMRQVHCQEYRNYLRERILQHSKEADDTMCDKPNCSVSSGTQRWVQCSVCGRWYHLKCCGLPVRAALEEQYVHVCMGCTAKFS
;
A
#
# COMPACT_ATOMS: atom_id res chain seq x y z
N MET A 1 -16.77 -3.42 4.98
CA MET A 1 -15.84 -3.20 6.11
C MET A 1 -16.13 -1.82 6.68
N ASN A 2 -16.56 -1.73 7.94
CA ASN A 2 -17.13 -0.51 8.51
C ASN A 2 -16.02 0.52 8.85
N ALA A 3 -16.01 1.64 8.12
CA ALA A 3 -15.05 2.75 8.29
C ALA A 3 -14.99 3.31 9.74
N ILE A 4 -16.02 3.06 10.54
CA ILE A 4 -16.11 3.49 11.95
C ILE A 4 -15.04 2.81 12.82
N PHE A 5 -14.66 1.57 12.53
CA PHE A 5 -13.66 0.85 13.35
C PHE A 5 -12.26 1.45 13.23
N PHE A 6 -11.83 1.79 12.02
CA PHE A 6 -10.54 2.43 11.80
C PHE A 6 -10.50 3.85 12.37
N GLN A 7 -11.62 4.57 12.29
CA GLN A 7 -11.72 5.92 12.86
C GLN A 7 -11.60 5.93 14.38
N ASN A 8 -12.23 4.97 15.06
CA ASN A 8 -12.11 4.85 16.50
C ASN A 8 -10.70 4.41 16.92
N ALA A 9 -10.07 3.50 16.17
CA ALA A 9 -8.72 3.00 16.47
C ALA A 9 -7.65 4.11 16.38
N GLU A 10 -7.72 4.97 15.36
CA GLU A 10 -6.76 6.05 15.18
C GLU A 10 -6.97 7.21 16.18
N ALA A 11 -8.22 7.55 16.50
CA ALA A 11 -8.52 8.54 17.54
C ALA A 11 -8.05 8.09 18.94
N ILE A 12 -8.13 6.78 19.24
CA ILE A 12 -7.53 6.19 20.45
C ILE A 12 -6.01 6.28 20.40
N ALA A 13 -5.38 5.97 19.27
CA ALA A 13 -3.93 6.05 19.10
C ALA A 13 -3.39 7.48 19.28
N LEU A 14 -4.20 8.51 18.98
CA LEU A 14 -3.89 9.92 19.16
C LEU A 14 -4.30 10.48 20.53
N GLY A 15 -4.81 9.65 21.44
CA GLY A 15 -5.16 10.04 22.81
C GLY A 15 -6.39 10.95 22.92
N VAL A 16 -7.27 10.93 21.91
CA VAL A 16 -8.48 11.77 21.92
C VAL A 16 -9.48 11.24 22.95
N PRO A 17 -9.91 12.04 23.93
CA PRO A 17 -10.90 11.63 24.91
C PRO A 17 -12.21 11.18 24.24
N HIS A 18 -12.66 9.98 24.59
CA HIS A 18 -13.85 9.34 24.02
C HIS A 18 -15.14 10.17 24.18
N GLU A 19 -15.21 11.06 25.18
CA GLU A 19 -16.33 11.96 25.44
C GLU A 19 -16.55 13.00 24.32
N ILE A 20 -15.52 13.25 23.50
CA ILE A 20 -15.49 14.28 22.45
C ILE A 20 -15.80 13.65 21.08
N MET A 21 -15.77 12.32 20.92
CA MET A 21 -16.11 11.66 19.66
C MET A 21 -17.64 11.68 19.38
N ARG A 22 -18.15 12.82 18.91
CA ARG A 22 -19.53 12.96 18.42
C ARG A 22 -19.60 12.79 16.90
N GLN A 23 -20.78 12.45 16.39
CA GLN A 23 -21.05 12.18 14.98
C GLN A 23 -20.60 13.31 14.02
N VAL A 24 -20.59 14.56 14.49
CA VAL A 24 -20.08 15.72 13.73
C VAL A 24 -18.56 15.68 13.52
N HIS A 25 -17.80 15.16 14.48
CA HIS A 25 -16.35 15.02 14.37
C HIS A 25 -15.98 13.85 13.44
N CYS A 26 -16.86 12.85 13.30
CA CYS A 26 -16.66 11.78 12.30
C CYS A 26 -16.67 12.33 10.86
N GLN A 27 -17.41 13.41 10.58
CA GLN A 27 -17.46 14.01 9.24
C GLN A 27 -16.17 14.79 8.94
N GLU A 28 -15.72 15.62 9.88
CA GLU A 28 -14.47 16.37 9.77
C GLU A 28 -13.26 15.42 9.68
N TYR A 29 -13.27 14.37 10.51
CA TYR A 29 -12.22 13.37 10.49
C TYR A 29 -12.21 12.52 9.22
N ARG A 30 -13.38 12.22 8.63
CA ARG A 30 -13.46 11.60 7.30
C ARG A 30 -12.83 12.48 6.23
N ASN A 31 -13.03 13.79 6.29
CA ASN A 31 -12.43 14.71 5.34
C ASN A 31 -10.91 14.77 5.53
N TYR A 32 -10.46 14.90 6.78
CA TYR A 32 -9.03 14.84 7.14
C TYR A 32 -8.36 13.56 6.63
N LEU A 33 -8.95 12.39 6.90
CA LEU A 33 -8.41 11.11 6.44
C LEU A 33 -8.45 10.99 4.92
N ARG A 34 -9.53 11.44 4.28
CA ARG A 34 -9.63 11.45 2.81
C ARG A 34 -8.50 12.29 2.21
N GLU A 35 -8.29 13.51 2.71
CA GLU A 35 -7.23 14.40 2.23
C GLU A 35 -5.85 13.78 2.45
N ARG A 36 -5.61 13.20 3.64
CA ARG A 36 -4.33 12.56 3.97
C ARG A 36 -4.06 11.32 3.12
N ILE A 37 -5.06 10.44 2.93
CA ILE A 37 -4.94 9.27 2.05
C ILE A 37 -4.68 9.70 0.61
N LEU A 38 -5.41 10.70 0.10
CA LEU A 38 -5.19 11.23 -1.26
C LEU A 38 -3.83 11.89 -1.43
N GLN A 39 -3.31 12.53 -0.39
CA GLN A 39 -1.98 13.12 -0.40
C GLN A 39 -0.90 12.02 -0.47
N HIS A 40 -1.02 10.97 0.36
CA HIS A 40 -0.07 9.87 0.37
C HIS A 40 -0.20 8.96 -0.86
N SER A 41 -1.38 8.88 -1.49
CA SER A 41 -1.56 8.15 -2.74
C SER A 41 -0.99 8.92 -3.94
N LYS A 42 -0.95 10.26 -3.90
CA LYS A 42 -0.33 11.07 -4.96
C LYS A 42 1.20 10.97 -4.97
N GLU A 43 1.82 10.55 -3.88
CA GLU A 43 3.27 10.37 -3.76
C GLU A 43 3.73 8.98 -4.23
N ALA A 44 2.82 8.01 -4.32
CA ALA A 44 3.08 6.74 -4.97
C ALA A 44 2.95 6.94 -6.48
N ASP A 45 4.09 7.18 -7.15
CA ASP A 45 4.15 7.13 -8.60
C ASP A 45 3.93 5.67 -9.04
N ASP A 46 2.66 5.32 -9.25
CA ASP A 46 2.17 4.01 -9.71
C ASP A 46 2.79 3.55 -11.05
N THR A 47 3.67 4.37 -11.65
CA THR A 47 4.36 4.04 -12.89
C THR A 47 5.76 3.47 -12.67
N MET A 48 6.35 3.53 -11.48
CA MET A 48 7.77 3.19 -11.29
C MET A 48 7.99 1.83 -10.63
N CYS A 49 8.86 1.01 -11.21
CA CYS A 49 9.28 -0.26 -10.61
C CYS A 49 10.35 -0.03 -9.54
N ASP A 50 10.13 -0.59 -8.36
CA ASP A 50 11.03 -0.48 -7.20
C ASP A 50 12.35 -1.26 -7.33
N LYS A 51 12.61 -1.92 -8.48
CA LYS A 51 13.87 -2.62 -8.72
C LYS A 51 14.97 -1.59 -9.03
N PRO A 52 16.12 -1.63 -8.32
CA PRO A 52 17.28 -0.82 -8.68
C PRO A 52 17.68 -1.05 -10.14
N ASN A 53 17.89 0.05 -10.87
CA ASN A 53 18.26 0.07 -12.29
C ASN A 53 17.22 -0.57 -13.23
N CYS A 54 15.93 -0.48 -12.89
CA CYS A 54 14.88 -0.82 -13.86
C CYS A 54 14.85 0.23 -14.97
N SER A 55 15.15 -0.18 -16.20
CA SER A 55 15.04 0.64 -17.41
C SER A 55 13.78 0.33 -18.23
N VAL A 56 12.92 -0.56 -17.73
CA VAL A 56 11.69 -0.96 -18.42
C VAL A 56 10.66 0.14 -18.24
N SER A 57 10.18 0.70 -19.35
CA SER A 57 9.08 1.66 -19.35
C SER A 57 7.78 0.99 -18.90
N SER A 58 6.97 1.75 -18.19
CA SER A 58 5.73 1.38 -17.48
C SER A 58 4.56 1.08 -18.42
N GLY A 59 4.80 0.38 -19.53
CA GLY A 59 3.76 -0.05 -20.46
C GLY A 59 2.87 -1.14 -19.86
N THR A 60 2.24 -1.97 -20.71
CA THR A 60 1.34 -3.09 -20.34
C THR A 60 2.03 -4.26 -19.62
N GLN A 61 3.08 -4.00 -18.85
CA GLN A 61 3.74 -4.98 -18.00
C GLN A 61 2.82 -5.35 -16.84
N ARG A 62 2.84 -6.63 -16.47
CA ARG A 62 2.18 -7.08 -15.24
C ARG A 62 3.11 -6.87 -14.05
N TRP A 63 2.49 -6.58 -12.92
CA TRP A 63 3.16 -6.20 -11.69
C TRP A 63 2.94 -7.26 -10.61
N VAL A 64 3.85 -7.27 -9.65
CA VAL A 64 3.77 -8.07 -8.43
C VAL A 64 4.16 -7.20 -7.24
N GLN A 65 3.46 -7.37 -6.14
CA GLN A 65 3.78 -6.69 -4.89
C GLN A 65 4.60 -7.61 -3.97
N CYS A 66 5.63 -7.06 -3.33
CA CYS A 66 6.34 -7.77 -2.28
C CYS A 66 5.47 -7.88 -1.02
N SER A 67 5.27 -9.09 -0.50
CA SER A 67 4.47 -9.37 0.71
C SER A 67 5.09 -8.84 2.00
N VAL A 68 6.39 -8.49 1.99
CA VAL A 68 7.12 -8.01 3.17
C VAL A 68 7.19 -6.49 3.22
N CYS A 69 7.59 -5.83 2.13
CA CYS A 69 7.82 -4.38 2.11
C CYS A 69 6.74 -3.59 1.36
N GLY A 70 5.76 -4.26 0.74
CA GLY A 70 4.66 -3.61 0.01
C GLY A 70 5.06 -2.91 -1.30
N ARG A 71 6.35 -2.95 -1.68
CA ARG A 71 6.88 -2.38 -2.93
C ARG A 71 6.44 -3.14 -4.17
N TRP A 72 6.35 -2.45 -5.30
CA TRP A 72 5.84 -2.96 -6.56
C TRP A 72 6.95 -3.17 -7.60
N TYR A 73 6.91 -4.33 -8.24
CA TYR A 73 7.91 -4.74 -9.20
C TYR A 73 7.26 -5.30 -10.46
N HIS A 74 7.86 -5.07 -11.63
CA HIS A 74 7.45 -5.80 -12.82
C HIS A 74 7.73 -7.29 -12.63
N LEU A 75 6.83 -8.17 -13.11
CA LEU A 75 7.07 -9.62 -13.12
C LEU A 75 8.41 -9.96 -13.78
N LYS A 76 8.71 -9.31 -14.90
CA LYS A 76 9.97 -9.49 -15.64
C LYS A 76 11.19 -9.10 -14.80
N CYS A 77 11.09 -8.05 -13.99
CA CYS A 77 12.16 -7.61 -13.09
C CYS A 77 12.45 -8.62 -11.98
N CYS A 78 11.46 -9.43 -11.62
CA CYS A 78 11.56 -10.49 -10.61
C CYS A 78 11.74 -11.90 -11.22
N GLY A 79 11.82 -12.03 -12.55
CA GLY A 79 11.94 -13.33 -13.23
C GLY A 79 10.69 -14.22 -13.08
N LEU A 80 9.53 -13.62 -12.86
CA LEU A 80 8.28 -14.34 -12.58
C LEU A 80 7.48 -14.61 -13.86
N PRO A 81 6.78 -15.74 -13.95
CA PRO A 81 5.91 -16.04 -15.08
C PRO A 81 4.66 -15.16 -15.05
N VAL A 82 4.10 -14.84 -16.22
CA VAL A 82 2.92 -13.99 -16.38
C VAL A 82 1.69 -14.47 -15.60
N ARG A 83 1.57 -15.79 -15.39
CA ARG A 83 0.53 -16.42 -14.55
C ARG A 83 0.61 -16.05 -13.07
N ALA A 84 1.79 -15.70 -12.56
CA ALA A 84 1.99 -15.36 -11.16
C ALA A 84 1.18 -14.13 -10.74
N ALA A 85 0.95 -13.17 -11.65
CA ALA A 85 0.09 -12.02 -11.37
C ALA A 85 -1.43 -12.31 -11.51
N LEU A 86 -1.82 -13.49 -11.99
CA LEU A 86 -3.25 -13.90 -12.09
C LEU A 86 -3.69 -14.74 -10.90
N GLU A 87 -2.74 -15.38 -10.22
CA GLU A 87 -3.03 -16.24 -9.09
C GLU A 87 -3.14 -15.37 -7.82
N GLU A 88 -4.35 -15.23 -7.28
CA GLU A 88 -4.62 -14.45 -6.05
C GLU A 88 -3.79 -14.92 -4.84
N GLN A 89 -3.29 -16.16 -4.87
CA GLN A 89 -2.50 -16.77 -3.80
C GLN A 89 -0.97 -16.64 -4.00
N TYR A 90 -0.52 -15.95 -5.05
CA TYR A 90 0.90 -15.86 -5.34
C TYR A 90 1.64 -14.91 -4.38
N VAL A 91 2.39 -15.49 -3.45
CA VAL A 91 3.21 -14.72 -2.48
C VAL A 91 4.60 -14.47 -3.07
N HIS A 92 4.93 -13.20 -3.31
CA HIS A 92 6.25 -12.77 -3.77
C HIS A 92 7.02 -12.03 -2.68
N VAL A 93 8.30 -12.37 -2.48
CA VAL A 93 9.24 -11.62 -1.65
C VAL A 93 10.37 -11.09 -2.53
N CYS A 94 10.61 -9.78 -2.49
CA CYS A 94 11.65 -9.17 -3.33
C CYS A 94 13.05 -9.49 -2.80
N MET A 95 14.07 -9.42 -3.68
CA MET A 95 15.46 -9.74 -3.33
C MET A 95 15.98 -8.96 -2.11
N GLY A 96 15.59 -7.69 -1.97
CA GLY A 96 15.99 -6.85 -0.84
C GLY A 96 15.40 -7.31 0.49
N CYS A 97 14.24 -7.97 0.49
CA CYS A 97 13.67 -8.59 1.68
C CYS A 97 14.26 -9.97 1.91
N THR A 98 14.45 -10.79 0.88
CA THR A 98 15.09 -12.12 1.01
C THR A 98 16.50 -12.01 1.61
N ALA A 99 17.30 -11.03 1.19
CA ALA A 99 18.65 -10.81 1.72
C ALA A 99 18.71 -10.37 3.19
N LYS A 100 17.60 -9.91 3.77
CA LYS A 100 17.53 -9.56 5.21
C LYS A 100 17.30 -10.77 6.11
N PHE A 101 16.92 -11.90 5.52
CA PHE A 101 16.63 -13.14 6.22
C PHE A 101 17.63 -14.27 5.88
N SER A 102 18.71 -13.97 5.16
CA SER A 102 19.79 -14.90 4.80
C SER A 102 21.02 -14.75 5.69
#